data_AF-A0A0H4I2D5-F1
#
_entry.id   AF-A0A0H4I2D5-F1
#
_cell.length_a   1.000
_cell.length_b   1.000
_cell.length_c   1.000
_cell.angle_alpha   90.00
_cell.angle_beta   90.00
_cell.angle_gamma   90.00
#
_symmetry.space_group_name_H-M   'P 1'
#
loop_
_entity.id
_entity.type
_entity.pdbx_description
1 polymer ?
#
loop_
_entity_poly.entity_id
_entity_poly.type
_entity_poly.pdbx_seq_one_letter_code
_entity_poly.pdbx_strand_id
1 'polypeptide(L)'
;MDEYAQAGGRAEIRFPLLTQPDLSADLRPYIQVEDAQSGSSVPFGVLTCEKLLLLTGLEPVTAYTIRFRKGLPLSTGLLASEQLSEKGYFDNNESKLLHQQVITL
;
A
#
# COMPACT_ATOMS: atom_id res chain seq x y z
N MET A 1 0.00 -29.67 -27.08
CA MET A 1 0.29 -29.13 -25.75
C MET A 1 0.77 -27.72 -25.96
N ASP A 2 0.03 -26.72 -25.49
CA ASP A 2 0.52 -25.40 -25.02
C ASP A 2 -0.70 -24.53 -24.66
N GLU A 3 -1.54 -25.05 -23.77
CA GLU A 3 -2.64 -24.31 -23.15
C GLU A 3 -2.10 -23.19 -22.21
N TYR A 4 -0.79 -23.21 -21.93
CA TYR A 4 -0.06 -22.18 -21.19
C TYR A 4 0.35 -20.95 -22.04
N ALA A 5 0.22 -21.00 -23.37
CA ALA A 5 0.60 -19.88 -24.24
C ALA A 5 -0.52 -18.85 -24.48
N GLN A 6 -1.77 -19.16 -24.08
CA GLN A 6 -2.93 -18.31 -24.36
C GLN A 6 -3.35 -17.38 -23.22
N ALA A 7 -2.79 -17.54 -22.02
CA ALA A 7 -2.81 -16.50 -21.00
C ALA A 7 -1.54 -15.67 -21.17
N GLY A 8 -1.56 -14.66 -22.04
CA GLY A 8 -0.48 -13.66 -22.12
C GLY A 8 -0.16 -13.21 -20.69
N GLY A 9 0.99 -13.64 -20.17
CA GLY A 9 1.19 -13.93 -18.75
C GLY A 9 1.16 -12.67 -17.89
N ARG A 10 -0.04 -12.22 -17.51
CA ARG A 10 -0.21 -11.05 -16.65
C ARG A 10 0.46 -11.31 -15.32
N ALA A 11 1.45 -10.51 -15.01
CA ALA A 11 2.15 -10.52 -13.74
C ALA A 11 1.29 -9.86 -12.65
N GLU A 12 1.56 -10.27 -11.42
CA GLU A 12 1.01 -9.65 -10.24
C GLU A 12 2.12 -9.33 -9.24
N ILE A 13 1.92 -8.25 -8.49
CA ILE A 13 2.82 -7.83 -7.41
C ILE A 13 2.01 -7.83 -6.12
N ARG A 14 2.56 -8.48 -5.09
CA ARG A 14 1.90 -8.67 -3.80
C ARG A 14 2.58 -7.84 -2.73
N PHE A 15 1.79 -7.04 -2.02
CA PHE A 15 2.23 -6.21 -0.91
C PHE A 15 1.62 -6.73 0.39
N PRO A 16 2.41 -7.39 1.25
CA PRO A 16 1.98 -7.70 2.60
C PRO A 16 1.88 -6.41 3.42
N LEU A 17 0.77 -6.25 4.12
CA LEU A 17 0.46 -5.11 4.95
C LEU A 17 0.36 -5.55 6.42
N LEU A 18 0.57 -4.60 7.34
CA LEU A 18 0.40 -4.86 8.77
C LEU A 18 -1.09 -4.91 9.17
N THR A 19 -1.88 -4.09 8.47
CA THR A 19 -3.32 -3.92 8.66
C THR A 19 -4.04 -4.20 7.34
N GLN A 20 -5.20 -4.84 7.43
CA GLN A 20 -6.04 -5.13 6.28
C GLN A 20 -6.52 -3.84 5.59
N PRO A 21 -6.57 -3.77 4.24
CA PRO A 21 -7.23 -2.69 3.53
C PRO A 21 -8.74 -2.64 3.79
N ASP A 22 -9.32 -1.45 3.77
CA ASP A 22 -10.78 -1.30 3.82
C ASP A 22 -11.41 -1.87 2.54
N LEU A 23 -12.13 -2.97 2.67
CA LEU A 23 -12.74 -3.68 1.54
C LEU A 23 -13.92 -2.93 0.93
N SER A 24 -14.46 -1.91 1.62
CA SER A 24 -15.57 -1.09 1.14
C SER A 24 -15.11 0.14 0.33
N ALA A 25 -13.83 0.49 0.42
CA ALA A 25 -13.27 1.67 -0.22
C ALA A 25 -12.63 1.37 -1.58
N ASP A 26 -12.71 2.31 -2.53
CA ASP A 26 -11.91 2.25 -3.75
C ASP A 26 -10.45 2.65 -3.42
N LEU A 27 -9.54 1.70 -3.60
CA LEU A 27 -8.12 1.87 -3.31
C LEU A 27 -7.34 2.50 -4.47
N ARG A 28 -7.86 2.46 -5.70
CA ARG A 28 -7.15 2.93 -6.90
C ARG A 28 -6.65 4.38 -6.80
N PRO A 29 -7.41 5.36 -6.25
CA PRO A 29 -6.94 6.75 -6.15
C PRO A 29 -5.67 6.93 -5.31
N TYR A 30 -5.36 5.95 -4.47
CA TYR A 30 -4.22 5.95 -3.55
C TYR A 30 -3.01 5.20 -4.09
N ILE A 31 -3.11 4.60 -5.27
CA ILE A 31 -2.06 3.77 -5.85
C ILE A 31 -1.73 4.34 -7.23
N GLN A 32 -0.45 4.58 -7.48
CA GLN A 32 0.04 5.01 -8.78
C GLN A 32 1.08 4.01 -9.27
N VAL A 33 0.88 3.52 -10.49
CA VAL A 33 1.78 2.58 -11.16
C VAL A 33 2.24 3.25 -12.45
N GLU A 34 3.55 3.40 -12.57
CA GLU A 34 4.21 3.95 -13.74
C GLU A 34 5.23 2.97 -14.29
N ASP A 35 5.36 2.91 -15.61
CA ASP A 35 6.47 2.24 -16.26
C ASP A 35 7.77 2.96 -15.88
N ALA A 36 8.76 2.24 -15.35
CA ALA A 36 9.95 2.84 -14.77
C ALA A 36 10.88 3.48 -15.81
N GLN A 37 10.77 3.09 -17.09
CA GLN A 37 11.62 3.60 -18.16
C GLN A 37 11.03 4.88 -18.77
N SER A 38 9.74 4.86 -19.07
CA SER A 38 9.03 5.94 -19.75
C SER A 38 8.36 6.93 -18.80
N GLY A 39 8.15 6.56 -17.53
CA GLY A 39 7.38 7.34 -16.56
C GLY A 39 5.87 7.40 -16.87
N SER A 40 5.38 6.61 -17.83
CA SER A 40 3.98 6.62 -18.23
C SER A 40 3.12 5.88 -17.23
N SER A 41 1.91 6.38 -16.95
CA SER A 41 0.94 5.65 -16.12
C SER A 41 0.47 4.38 -16.83
N VAL A 42 0.46 3.27 -16.09
CA VAL A 42 0.12 1.95 -16.60
C VAL A 42 -1.24 1.52 -16.03
N PRO A 43 -2.14 0.92 -16.83
CA PRO A 43 -3.38 0.35 -16.30
C PRO A 43 -3.08 -0.84 -15.37
N PHE A 44 -3.78 -0.91 -14.24
CA PHE A 44 -3.62 -2.00 -13.27
C PHE A 44 -4.95 -2.37 -12.61
N GLY A 45 -5.04 -3.63 -12.17
CA GLY A 45 -6.08 -4.12 -11.26
C GLY A 45 -5.62 -4.00 -9.80
N VAL A 46 -6.59 -3.85 -8.89
CA VAL A 46 -6.35 -3.90 -7.45
C VAL A 46 -7.24 -4.98 -6.87
N LEU A 47 -6.65 -5.92 -6.15
CA LEU A 47 -7.35 -6.94 -5.38
C LEU A 47 -6.83 -6.94 -3.95
N THR A 48 -7.66 -7.37 -3.02
CA THR A 48 -7.32 -7.45 -1.60
C THR A 48 -7.72 -8.80 -1.04
N CYS A 49 -6.83 -9.41 -0.26
CA CYS A 49 -7.10 -10.65 0.46
C CYS A 49 -6.49 -10.53 1.86
N GLU A 50 -7.32 -10.42 2.90
CA GLU A 50 -6.85 -10.16 4.27
C GLU A 50 -5.87 -8.99 4.35
N LYS A 51 -4.61 -9.26 4.72
CA LYS A 51 -3.52 -8.28 4.83
C LYS A 51 -2.66 -8.19 3.56
N LEU A 52 -3.16 -8.67 2.43
CA LEU A 52 -2.47 -8.60 1.15
C LEU A 52 -3.18 -7.63 0.21
N LEU A 53 -2.40 -6.72 -0.36
CA LEU A 53 -2.80 -5.90 -1.50
C LEU A 53 -2.10 -6.43 -2.75
N LEU A 54 -2.87 -6.74 -3.78
CA LEU A 54 -2.38 -7.28 -5.03
C LEU A 54 -2.61 -6.27 -6.15
N LEU A 55 -1.55 -5.97 -6.89
CA LEU A 55 -1.63 -5.26 -8.16
C LEU A 55 -1.55 -6.28 -9.28
N THR A 56 -2.54 -6.30 -10.16
CA THR A 56 -2.69 -7.32 -11.20
C THR A 56 -2.77 -6.70 -12.59
N GLY A 57 -2.63 -7.53 -13.62
CA GLY A 57 -2.70 -7.07 -15.01
C GLY A 57 -1.46 -6.32 -15.47
N LEU A 58 -0.32 -6.53 -14.79
CA LEU A 58 0.96 -5.96 -15.17
C LEU A 58 1.61 -6.83 -16.25
N GLU A 59 2.40 -6.20 -17.12
CA GLU A 59 3.19 -6.91 -18.13
C GLU A 59 4.39 -7.57 -17.43
N PRO A 60 4.66 -8.87 -17.68
CA PRO A 60 5.81 -9.54 -17.11
C PRO A 60 7.11 -8.94 -17.65
N VAL A 61 8.21 -9.14 -16.92
CA VAL A 61 9.56 -8.68 -17.33
C VAL A 61 9.62 -7.16 -17.58
N THR A 62 8.72 -6.39 -16.97
CA THR A 62 8.68 -4.92 -17.07
C THR A 62 9.01 -4.30 -15.71
N ALA A 63 9.79 -3.22 -15.72
CA ALA A 63 10.14 -2.49 -14.51
C ALA A 63 9.10 -1.41 -14.21
N TYR A 64 8.65 -1.33 -12.96
CA TYR A 64 7.60 -0.39 -12.54
C TYR A 64 8.03 0.46 -11.34
N THR A 65 7.55 1.70 -11.31
CA THR A 65 7.53 2.55 -10.12
C THR A 65 6.13 2.52 -9.51
N ILE A 66 6.03 2.06 -8.26
CA ILE A 66 4.75 1.95 -7.54
C ILE A 66 4.78 2.91 -6.36
N ARG A 67 3.78 3.79 -6.28
CA ARG A 67 3.67 4.81 -5.23
C ARG A 67 2.34 4.68 -4.51
N PHE A 68 2.42 4.49 -3.19
CA PHE A 68 1.27 4.55 -2.29
C PHE A 68 1.11 5.98 -1.76
N ARG A 69 -0.07 6.56 -1.95
CA ARG A 69 -0.41 7.88 -1.44
C ARG A 69 -0.83 7.80 0.01
N LYS A 70 -0.60 8.90 0.74
CA LYS A 70 -1.06 9.05 2.13
C LYS A 70 -2.58 8.87 2.18
N GLY A 71 -3.06 8.20 3.23
CA GLY A 71 -4.48 7.99 3.45
C GLY A 71 -5.07 6.79 2.72
N LEU A 72 -4.23 5.86 2.22
CA LEU A 72 -4.70 4.55 1.78
C LEU A 72 -5.63 3.98 2.87
N PRO A 73 -6.91 3.71 2.55
CA PRO A 73 -7.88 3.35 3.57
C PRO A 73 -7.58 1.92 4.03
N LEU A 74 -7.23 1.81 5.30
CA LEU A 74 -7.01 0.56 6.00
C LEU A 74 -8.20 0.33 6.91
N SER A 75 -8.60 -0.92 7.04
CA SER A 75 -9.59 -1.34 8.02
C SER A 75 -9.15 -0.87 9.38
N THR A 76 -9.92 0.06 9.93
CA THR A 76 -9.91 0.32 11.35
C THR A 76 -10.40 -0.96 12.01
N GLY A 77 -9.50 -1.77 12.55
CA GLY A 77 -9.90 -2.74 13.58
C GLY A 77 -10.73 -2.01 14.64
N LEU A 78 -11.48 -2.76 15.45
CA LEU A 78 -12.46 -2.30 16.45
C LEU A 78 -11.99 -1.22 17.46
N LEU A 79 -10.79 -0.66 17.33
CA LEU A 79 -10.08 0.27 18.20
C LEU A 79 -10.02 1.72 17.68
N ALA A 80 -10.68 2.07 16.58
CA ALA A 80 -10.66 3.45 16.08
C ALA A 80 -11.69 4.39 16.73
N SER A 81 -12.44 3.94 17.74
CA SER A 81 -13.39 4.78 18.48
C SER A 81 -12.83 5.39 19.79
N GLU A 82 -11.61 5.05 20.22
CA GLU A 82 -11.04 5.58 21.48
C GLU A 82 -10.04 6.72 21.31
N GLN A 83 -9.73 7.17 20.08
CA GLN A 83 -8.75 8.24 19.84
C GLN A 83 -9.38 9.64 19.62
N LEU A 84 -10.70 9.80 19.83
CA LEU A 84 -11.39 11.08 19.65
C LEU A 84 -11.81 11.80 20.95
N SER A 85 -11.31 11.37 22.11
CA SER A 85 -11.67 11.97 23.41
C SER A 85 -10.50 12.38 24.30
N GLU A 86 -9.44 13.00 23.75
CA GLU A 86 -8.56 13.85 24.56
C GLU A 86 -8.31 15.18 23.86
N LYS A 87 -9.35 16.01 23.88
CA LYS A 87 -9.23 17.45 23.63
C LYS A 87 -8.79 18.10 24.94
N GLY A 88 -7.50 18.06 25.23
CA GLY A 88 -6.87 18.67 26.40
C GLY A 88 -5.58 19.37 26.01
N TYR A 89 -5.67 20.68 25.83
CA TYR A 89 -4.62 21.71 25.93
C TYR A 89 -3.19 21.21 26.26
N PHE A 90 -2.25 21.33 25.32
CA PHE A 90 -0.82 21.28 25.66
C PHE A 90 -0.13 22.57 25.19
N ASP A 91 0.14 23.41 26.20
CA ASP A 91 1.08 24.53 26.14
C ASP A 91 2.52 24.00 26.10
N ASN A 92 3.42 24.86 25.65
CA ASN A 92 4.81 24.58 25.35
C ASN A 92 5.59 24.00 26.55
N ASN A 93 6.59 23.18 26.20
CA ASN A 93 8.00 23.30 26.60
C ASN A 93 8.59 21.92 26.93
N GLU A 94 9.89 21.82 26.67
CA GLU A 94 10.82 20.75 27.07
C GLU A 94 11.18 19.68 26.02
N SER A 95 12.42 19.86 25.58
CA SER A 95 13.24 18.99 24.77
C SER A 95 13.53 17.65 25.45
N LYS A 96 13.91 16.68 24.60
CA LYS A 96 14.65 15.43 24.89
C LYS A 96 13.82 14.26 25.45
N LEU A 97 13.63 13.24 24.60
CA LEU A 97 14.36 11.97 24.82
C LEU A 97 14.39 11.11 23.56
N LEU A 98 15.60 10.63 23.31
CA LEU A 98 16.09 9.81 22.23
C LEU A 98 15.36 8.46 22.14
N HIS A 99 15.19 7.94 20.93
CA HIS A 99 15.43 6.51 20.62
C HIS A 99 15.79 6.38 19.13
N GLN A 100 17.08 6.58 18.85
CA GLN A 100 17.73 6.13 17.63
C GLN A 100 17.99 4.62 17.80
N GLN A 101 17.29 3.77 17.06
CA GLN A 101 17.70 2.36 16.93
C GLN A 101 18.64 2.26 15.72
N VAL A 102 19.93 2.05 16.00
CA VAL A 102 20.91 1.58 15.03
C VAL A 102 20.96 0.06 15.17
N ILE A 103 20.67 -0.66 14.09
CA ILE A 103 20.89 -2.10 14.00
C ILE A 103 22.27 -2.28 13.36
N THR A 104 23.21 -2.90 14.07
CA THR A 104 24.47 -3.39 13.53
C THR A 104 24.30 -4.88 13.21
N LEU A 105 24.80 -5.31 12.04
CA LEU A 105 24.82 -6.70 11.56
C LEU A 105 25.68 -7.61 12.46
#